data_AF-A0AAW3PCB9-F1
#
_entry.id   AF-A0AAW3PCB9-F1
#
_cell.length_a   1.000
_cell.length_b   1.000
_cell.length_c   1.000
_cell.angle_alpha   90.00
_cell.angle_beta   90.00
_cell.angle_gamma   90.00
#
_symmetry.space_group_name_H-M   'P 1'
#
loop_
_entity.id
_entity.type
_entity.pdbx_description
1 polymer ?
#
loop_
_entity_poly.entity_id
_entity_poly.type
_entity_poly.pdbx_seq_one_letter_code
_entity_poly.pdbx_strand_id
1 'polypeptide(L)' 'MSKLNLSAGRPSATRNKAATLASLAEDAGLKRVNFQVPPELHTKLKIYAARHGKTITEVLTEYVANLPDE' A
#
# COMPACT_ATOMS: atom_id res chain seq x y z
N MET A 1 7.32 47.67 -19.72
CA MET A 1 6.80 46.67 -18.75
C MET A 1 7.12 45.28 -19.29
N SER A 2 8.05 44.58 -18.65
CA SER A 2 8.58 43.29 -19.07
C SER A 2 7.59 42.15 -18.76
N LYS A 3 7.28 41.36 -19.79
CA LYS A 3 6.37 40.22 -19.76
C LYS A 3 7.08 39.07 -19.02
N LEU A 4 6.65 38.74 -17.80
CA LEU A 4 7.05 37.49 -17.13
C LEU A 4 6.41 36.32 -17.90
N ASN A 5 7.18 35.68 -18.78
CA ASN A 5 6.82 34.39 -19.36
C ASN A 5 6.91 33.31 -18.28
N LEU A 6 5.89 33.21 -17.42
CA LEU A 6 5.70 32.08 -16.53
C LEU A 6 5.26 30.89 -17.40
N SER A 7 6.24 30.16 -17.93
CA SER A 7 6.00 28.86 -18.56
C SER A 7 5.43 27.92 -17.50
N ALA A 8 4.11 27.73 -17.51
CA ALA A 8 3.43 26.74 -16.69
C ALA A 8 3.73 25.34 -17.26
N GLY A 9 4.95 24.86 -17.03
CA GLY A 9 5.32 23.48 -17.33
C GLY A 9 4.52 22.53 -16.43
N ARG A 10 3.94 21.48 -17.03
CA ARG A 10 3.31 20.40 -16.25
C ARG A 10 4.39 19.72 -15.40
N PRO A 11 4.23 19.55 -14.07
CA PRO A 11 5.19 18.87 -13.21
C PRO A 11 5.39 17.37 -13.55
N SER A 12 4.70 16.86 -14.57
CA SER A 12 4.95 15.53 -15.16
C SER A 12 6.24 15.47 -16.00
N ALA A 13 6.78 16.60 -16.47
CA ALA A 13 7.94 16.60 -17.36
C ALA A 13 9.30 16.34 -16.64
N THR A 14 9.33 16.32 -15.31
CA THR A 14 10.61 16.28 -14.55
C THR A 14 10.63 15.24 -13.42
N ARG A 15 9.97 14.09 -13.61
CA ARG A 15 9.98 13.00 -12.61
C ARG A 15 10.41 11.65 -13.16
N ASN A 16 11.51 11.63 -13.91
CA ASN A 16 12.35 10.43 -14.06
C ASN A 16 13.60 10.57 -13.19
N LYS A 17 13.43 10.63 -11.87
CA LYS A 17 14.56 10.62 -10.94
C LYS A 17 14.29 9.63 -9.81
N ALA A 18 14.95 8.48 -9.94
CA ALA A 18 15.05 7.38 -8.99
C ALA A 18 13.76 6.57 -8.75
N ALA A 19 13.48 5.63 -9.65
CA ALA A 19 12.93 4.35 -9.20
C ALA A 19 13.97 3.75 -8.25
N THR A 20 13.75 3.95 -6.94
CA THR A 20 14.62 3.44 -5.89
C THR A 20 14.69 1.92 -5.99
N LEU A 21 15.82 1.30 -5.64
CA LEU A 21 16.00 -0.17 -5.63
C LEU A 21 14.91 -0.92 -4.83
N ALA A 22 14.22 -0.24 -3.91
CA ALA A 22 13.03 -0.75 -3.22
C ALA A 22 11.83 -1.04 -4.15
N SER A 23 11.76 -0.41 -5.33
CA SER A 23 10.77 -0.71 -6.38
C SER A 23 11.14 -1.93 -7.23
N LEU A 24 12.41 -2.38 -7.18
CA LEU A 24 12.91 -3.59 -7.84
C LEU A 24 13.11 -4.77 -6.89
N ALA A 25 12.89 -4.59 -5.58
CA ALA A 25 12.78 -5.71 -4.67
C ALA A 25 11.56 -6.51 -5.12
N GLU A 26 11.79 -7.56 -5.90
CA GLU A 26 10.80 -8.55 -6.29
C GLU A 26 9.94 -8.89 -5.06
N ASP A 27 8.63 -8.65 -5.15
CA ASP A 27 7.63 -9.24 -4.28
C ASP A 27 7.79 -10.76 -4.43
N ALA A 28 8.62 -11.35 -3.58
CA ALA A 28 8.94 -12.77 -3.61
C ALA A 28 7.64 -13.57 -3.44
N GLY A 29 7.07 -14.04 -4.57
CA GLY A 29 5.99 -15.03 -4.62
C GLY A 29 4.68 -14.69 -3.90
N LEU A 30 4.41 -13.42 -3.56
CA LEU A 30 3.19 -13.07 -2.85
C LEU A 30 1.98 -13.18 -3.79
N LYS A 31 1.04 -14.06 -3.45
CA LYS A 31 -0.23 -14.19 -4.18
C LYS A 31 -1.29 -13.27 -3.57
N ARG A 32 -1.89 -12.41 -4.41
CA ARG A 32 -2.99 -11.54 -3.99
C ARG A 32 -4.26 -12.36 -3.74
N VAL A 33 -4.87 -12.15 -2.58
CA VAL A 33 -6.20 -12.68 -2.24
C VAL A 33 -7.28 -11.64 -2.51
N ASN A 34 -8.42 -12.04 -3.08
CA ASN A 34 -9.58 -11.15 -3.22
C ASN A 34 -10.40 -11.22 -1.92
N PHE A 35 -10.55 -10.09 -1.24
CA PHE A 35 -11.26 -10.00 0.03
C PHE A 35 -12.28 -8.87 -0.02
N GLN A 36 -13.53 -9.18 0.32
CA GLN A 36 -14.60 -8.19 0.47
C GLN A 36 -15.23 -8.38 1.83
N VAL A 37 -15.40 -7.29 2.56
CA VAL A 37 -16.06 -7.28 3.86
C VAL A 37 -16.99 -6.07 3.97
N PRO A 38 -18.09 -6.19 4.71
CA PRO A 38 -18.91 -5.05 5.10
C PRO A 38 -18.09 -3.95 5.79
N PRO A 39 -18.50 -2.67 5.67
CA PRO A 39 -17.77 -1.53 6.21
C PRO A 39 -17.58 -1.61 7.74
N GLU A 40 -18.55 -2.17 8.45
CA GLU A 40 -18.48 -2.38 9.90
C GLU A 40 -17.36 -3.33 10.30
N LEU A 41 -17.23 -4.45 9.58
CA LEU A 41 -16.17 -5.44 9.81
C LEU A 41 -14.79 -4.89 9.42
N HIS A 42 -14.70 -4.14 8.32
CA HIS A 42 -13.46 -3.44 7.96
C HIS A 42 -13.02 -2.48 9.07
N THR A 43 -13.96 -1.73 9.65
CA THR A 43 -13.67 -0.79 10.75
C THR A 43 -13.18 -1.52 11.99
N LYS A 44 -13.85 -2.60 12.38
CA LYS A 44 -13.43 -3.46 13.49
C LYS A 44 -12.00 -4.01 13.28
N LEU A 45 -11.72 -4.47 12.06
CA LEU A 45 -10.42 -5.03 11.70
C LEU A 45 -9.32 -3.96 11.72
N LYS A 46 -9.62 -2.74 11.26
CA LYS A 46 -8.71 -1.59 11.32
C LYS A 46 -8.40 -1.15 12.76
N ILE A 47 -9.43 -1.10 13.63
CA ILE A 47 -9.26 -0.78 15.05
C ILE A 47 -8.40 -1.85 15.72
N TYR A 48 -8.65 -3.13 15.45
CA TYR A 48 -7.86 -4.23 15.99
C TYR A 48 -6.38 -4.10 15.56
N ALA A 49 -6.12 -3.93 14.27
CA ALA A 49 -4.78 -3.76 13.73
C ALA A 49 -4.04 -2.58 14.40
N ALA A 50 -4.71 -1.42 14.50
CA ALA A 50 -4.15 -0.24 15.16
C ALA A 50 -3.83 -0.46 16.64
N ARG A 51 -4.70 -1.17 17.39
CA ARG A 51 -4.46 -1.48 18.81
C ARG A 51 -3.26 -2.37 19.05
N HIS A 52 -2.95 -3.26 18.10
CA HIS A 52 -1.82 -4.18 18.18
C HIS A 52 -0.56 -3.67 17.48
N GLY A 53 -0.60 -2.46 16.90
CA GLY A 53 0.52 -1.89 16.15
C GLY A 53 0.84 -2.65 14.85
N LYS A 54 -0.15 -3.37 14.30
CA LYS A 54 0.00 -4.20 13.10
C LYS A 54 -0.76 -3.64 11.91
N THR A 55 -0.41 -4.08 10.72
CA THR A 55 -1.21 -3.85 9.51
C THR A 55 -2.32 -4.89 9.36
N ILE A 56 -3.36 -4.55 8.59
CA ILE A 56 -4.44 -5.51 8.25
C ILE A 56 -3.86 -6.76 7.57
N THR A 57 -2.86 -6.57 6.71
CA THR A 57 -2.14 -7.65 6.03
C THR A 57 -1.42 -8.55 7.01
N GLU A 58 -0.69 -8.01 7.99
CA GLU A 58 -0.03 -8.82 9.02
C GLU A 58 -1.03 -9.63 9.85
N VAL A 59 -2.13 -9.01 10.29
CA VAL A 59 -3.18 -9.69 11.06
C VAL A 59 -3.75 -10.86 10.27
N LEU A 60 -4.03 -10.67 8.98
CA LEU A 60 -4.56 -11.73 8.12
C LEU A 60 -3.53 -12.82 7.83
N THR A 61 -2.28 -12.44 7.58
CA THR A 61 -1.18 -13.39 7.36
C THR A 61 -0.94 -14.25 8.60
N GLU A 62 -0.90 -13.65 9.79
CA GLU A 62 -0.78 -14.38 11.05
C GLU A 62 -1.97 -15.32 11.29
N TYR A 63 -3.18 -14.84 11.01
CA TYR A 63 -4.38 -15.67 11.14
C TYR A 63 -4.31 -16.90 10.22
N VAL A 64 -3.93 -16.71 8.96
CA VAL A 64 -3.77 -17.80 7.97
C VAL A 64 -2.65 -18.76 8.37
N ALA A 65 -1.53 -18.26 8.90
CA ALA A 65 -0.41 -19.08 9.34
C ALA A 65 -0.74 -19.99 10.55
N ASN A 66 -1.79 -19.67 11.31
CA ASN A 66 -2.25 -20.48 12.44
C ASN A 66 -3.42 -21.42 12.09
N LEU A 67 -3.81 -21.52 10.81
CA LEU A 67 -4.79 -22.50 10.38
C LEU A 67 -4.21 -23.92 10.51
N PRO A 68 -5.01 -24.92 10.93
CA PRO A 68 -4.56 -26.30 10.97
C PRO A 68 -4.22 -26.80 9.56
N ASP A 69 -3.12 -27.55 9.45
CA ASP A 69 -2.81 -28.34 8.27
C ASP A 69 -3.82 -29.51 8.18
N GLU A 70 -4.38 -29.74 7.01
CA GLU A 70 -5.34 -30.83 6.74
C GLU A 70 -4.69 -32.22 6.80
#